data_AF-A0A2E2HHR7-F1
#
_entry.id   AF-A0A2E2HHR7-F1
#
_cell.length_a   1.000
_cell.length_b   1.000
_cell.length_c   1.000
_cell.angle_alpha   90.00
_cell.angle_beta   90.00
_cell.angle_gamma   90.00
#
_symmetry.space_group_name_H-M   'P 1'
#
loop_
_entity.id
_entity.type
_entity.pdbx_description
1 polymer ?
#
loop_
_entity_poly.entity_id
_entity_poly.type
_entity_poly.pdbx_seq_one_letter_code
_entity_poly.pdbx_strand_id
1 'polypeptide(L)'
;MAIRELEVVGFTENSYGKTIGFIEEDLILSFNGEELYTVDELRERIKTNTASKVIYTVLRNNQVITISGESIPLGIRFNPQTSSNQSKPSISVSNSEVAVIDIKMPFGSMVVFMVKWAIAAIPAFIILFFLFTFFMGLLGSFIASQ
;
A
#
# COMPACT_ATOMS: atom_id res chain seq x y z
N MET A 1 -3.81 12.83 -7.87
CA MET A 1 -4.72 13.59 -6.98
C MET A 1 -5.83 12.63 -6.60
N ALA A 2 -5.81 12.08 -5.38
CA ALA A 2 -6.76 11.05 -4.96
C ALA A 2 -8.12 11.71 -4.67
N ILE A 3 -9.17 11.16 -5.28
CA ILE A 3 -10.55 11.61 -5.17
C ILE A 3 -11.05 11.27 -3.75
N ARG A 4 -11.65 12.23 -3.03
CA ARG A 4 -12.09 12.11 -1.63
C ARG A 4 -13.59 11.80 -1.53
N GLU A 5 -14.06 10.72 -2.15
CA GLU A 5 -15.51 10.42 -2.22
C GLU A 5 -16.15 10.08 -0.86
N LEU A 6 -15.34 9.65 0.11
CA LEU A 6 -15.79 9.24 1.46
C LEU A 6 -15.61 10.33 2.53
N GLU A 7 -15.52 11.59 2.09
CA GLU A 7 -15.48 12.74 2.99
C GLU A 7 -16.88 13.05 3.53
N VAL A 8 -16.99 13.11 4.85
CA VAL A 8 -18.23 13.43 5.56
C VAL A 8 -18.50 14.93 5.45
N VAL A 9 -19.57 15.31 4.75
CA VAL A 9 -19.97 16.72 4.55
C VAL A 9 -21.07 17.13 5.52
N GLY A 10 -21.75 16.16 6.14
CA GLY A 10 -22.76 16.46 7.15
C GLY A 10 -23.55 15.24 7.58
N PHE A 11 -24.55 15.49 8.41
CA PHE A 11 -25.36 14.46 9.06
C PHE A 11 -26.85 14.77 8.92
N THR A 12 -27.68 13.75 8.85
CA THR A 12 -29.13 13.89 9.06
C THR A 12 -29.42 14.15 10.54
N GLU A 13 -30.57 14.76 10.84
CA GLU A 13 -31.00 14.98 12.23
C GLU A 13 -31.00 13.66 13.02
N ASN A 14 -30.40 13.66 14.22
CA ASN A 14 -30.26 12.49 15.10
C ASN A 14 -29.63 11.24 14.45
N SER A 15 -28.73 11.43 13.48
CA SER A 15 -28.03 10.34 12.82
C SER A 15 -27.15 9.51 13.76
N TYR A 16 -27.10 8.19 13.52
CA TYR A 16 -26.27 7.27 14.29
C TYR A 16 -24.77 7.58 14.16
N GLY A 17 -24.32 8.04 12.98
CA GLY A 17 -22.93 8.43 12.73
C GLY A 17 -22.45 9.52 13.69
N LYS A 18 -23.28 10.53 13.96
CA LYS A 18 -22.94 11.58 14.93
C LYS A 18 -22.85 11.02 16.36
N THR A 19 -23.72 10.09 16.72
CA THR A 19 -23.75 9.47 18.06
C THR A 19 -22.50 8.65 18.35
N ILE A 20 -21.96 7.93 17.36
CA ILE A 20 -20.74 7.13 17.54
C ILE A 20 -19.45 7.94 17.38
N GLY A 21 -19.56 9.24 17.08
CA GLY A 21 -18.43 10.16 17.12
C GLY A 21 -17.80 10.49 15.77
N PHE A 22 -18.49 10.25 14.66
CA PHE A 22 -18.10 10.86 13.38
C PHE A 22 -18.32 12.38 13.42
N ILE A 23 -17.46 13.12 12.75
CA ILE A 23 -17.58 14.57 12.55
C ILE A 23 -17.52 14.92 11.07
N GLU A 24 -17.85 16.16 10.75
CA GLU A 24 -17.66 16.71 9.40
C GLU A 24 -16.17 16.76 9.07
N GLU A 25 -15.83 16.61 7.80
CA GLU A 25 -14.47 16.48 7.27
C GLU A 25 -13.74 15.17 7.62
N ASP A 26 -14.38 14.25 8.37
CA ASP A 26 -13.85 12.90 8.52
C ASP A 26 -13.79 12.22 7.15
N LEU A 27 -12.64 11.65 6.82
CA LEU A 27 -12.49 10.80 5.63
C LEU A 27 -12.54 9.34 6.05
N ILE A 28 -13.57 8.62 5.64
CA ILE A 28 -13.71 7.18 5.95
C ILE A 28 -12.77 6.38 5.04
N LEU A 29 -11.85 5.62 5.63
CA LEU A 29 -10.84 4.84 4.92
C LEU A 29 -11.17 3.35 4.84
N SER A 30 -11.70 2.78 5.92
CA SER A 30 -11.97 1.33 5.99
C SER A 30 -13.17 1.00 6.86
N PHE A 31 -13.79 -0.15 6.58
CA PHE A 31 -14.83 -0.78 7.38
C PHE A 31 -14.42 -2.21 7.74
N ASN A 32 -14.42 -2.54 9.03
CA ASN A 32 -13.94 -3.81 9.58
C ASN A 32 -12.52 -4.20 9.12
N GLY A 33 -11.65 -3.20 8.91
CA GLY A 33 -10.26 -3.39 8.46
C GLY A 33 -10.10 -3.55 6.95
N GLU A 34 -11.17 -3.58 6.19
CA GLU A 34 -11.13 -3.60 4.73
C GLU A 34 -11.30 -2.18 4.16
N GLU A 35 -10.42 -1.78 3.25
CA GLU A 35 -10.46 -0.46 2.61
C GLU A 35 -11.79 -0.23 1.88
N LEU A 36 -12.20 1.04 1.87
CA LEU A 36 -13.38 1.53 1.19
C LEU A 36 -12.95 2.58 0.17
N TYR A 37 -13.48 2.46 -1.04
CA TYR A 37 -13.19 3.42 -2.11
C TYR A 37 -14.39 4.27 -2.49
N THR A 38 -15.60 3.77 -2.22
CA THR A 38 -16.84 4.38 -2.70
C THR A 38 -17.92 4.39 -1.63
N VAL A 39 -18.84 5.35 -1.72
CA VAL A 39 -19.98 5.46 -0.79
C VAL A 39 -20.92 4.26 -0.92
N ASP A 40 -21.09 3.73 -2.12
CA ASP A 40 -22.00 2.61 -2.37
C ASP A 40 -21.48 1.29 -1.78
N GLU A 41 -20.17 1.07 -1.82
CA GLU A 41 -19.52 -0.05 -1.14
C GLU A 41 -19.72 0.01 0.39
N LEU A 42 -19.53 1.19 1.00
CA LEU A 42 -19.81 1.40 2.42
C LEU A 42 -21.28 1.09 2.74
N ARG A 43 -22.22 1.55 1.91
CA ARG A 43 -23.65 1.27 2.07
C ARG A 43 -23.97 -0.22 1.96
N GLU A 44 -23.37 -0.92 1.02
CA GLU A 44 -23.58 -2.36 0.82
C GLU A 44 -23.06 -3.14 2.04
N ARG A 45 -21.84 -2.85 2.51
CA ARG A 45 -21.24 -3.54 3.65
C ARG A 45 -22.00 -3.33 4.96
N ILE A 46 -22.55 -2.13 5.17
CA ILE A 46 -23.45 -1.85 6.30
C ILE A 46 -24.72 -2.71 6.22
N LYS A 47 -25.31 -2.87 5.02
CA LYS A 47 -26.50 -3.72 4.83
C LYS A 47 -26.18 -5.20 5.05
N THR A 48 -25.07 -5.70 4.51
CA THR A 48 -24.69 -7.12 4.60
C THR A 48 -24.37 -7.56 6.04
N ASN A 49 -23.83 -6.67 6.87
CA ASN A 49 -23.41 -6.99 8.24
C ASN A 49 -24.43 -6.58 9.32
N THR A 50 -25.68 -6.30 8.96
CA THR A 50 -26.75 -5.74 9.82
C THR A 50 -26.68 -6.20 11.29
N ALA A 51 -26.74 -5.22 12.21
CA ALA A 51 -26.71 -5.40 13.67
C ALA A 51 -25.47 -6.09 14.25
N SER A 52 -24.35 -6.16 13.52
CA SER A 52 -23.07 -6.62 14.05
C SER A 52 -22.23 -5.44 14.56
N LYS A 53 -21.35 -5.70 15.53
CA LYS A 53 -20.33 -4.73 15.96
C LYS A 53 -19.34 -4.53 14.82
N VAL A 54 -19.08 -3.27 14.48
CA VAL A 54 -18.21 -2.89 13.36
C VAL A 54 -17.22 -1.82 13.76
N ILE A 55 -16.13 -1.76 13.00
CA ILE A 55 -15.03 -0.84 13.22
C ILE A 55 -14.83 0.00 11.96
N TYR A 56 -14.88 1.31 12.12
CA TYR A 56 -14.57 2.28 11.08
C TYR A 56 -13.19 2.87 11.34
N THR A 57 -12.39 3.01 10.29
CA THR A 57 -11.14 3.78 10.36
C THR A 57 -11.34 5.06 9.59
N VAL A 58 -11.09 6.19 10.25
CA VAL A 58 -11.25 7.52 9.67
C VAL A 58 -9.95 8.30 9.76
N LEU A 59 -9.72 9.18 8.80
CA LEU A 59 -8.69 10.21 8.87
C LEU A 59 -9.33 11.52 9.31
N ARG A 60 -8.90 12.02 10.46
CA ARG A 60 -9.34 13.29 11.06
C ARG A 60 -8.12 14.13 11.39
N ASN A 61 -8.03 15.36 10.88
CA ASN A 61 -6.88 16.25 11.12
C ASN A 61 -5.52 15.57 10.86
N ASN A 62 -5.45 14.76 9.79
CA ASN A 62 -4.27 13.98 9.42
C ASN A 62 -3.85 12.89 10.44
N GLN A 63 -4.74 12.50 11.35
CA GLN A 63 -4.59 11.39 12.28
C GLN A 63 -5.57 10.28 11.94
N VAL A 64 -5.11 9.03 11.99
CA VAL A 64 -5.95 7.85 11.78
C VAL A 64 -6.59 7.47 13.11
N ILE A 65 -7.92 7.51 13.14
CA ILE A 65 -8.73 7.23 14.33
C ILE A 65 -9.65 6.06 14.03
N THR A 66 -9.83 5.20 15.03
CA THR A 66 -10.74 4.05 14.97
C THR A 66 -12.01 4.36 15.73
N ILE A 67 -13.16 4.21 15.08
CA ILE A 67 -14.50 4.43 15.64
C ILE A 67 -15.21 3.08 15.65
N SER A 68 -15.64 2.62 16.84
CA SER A 68 -16.45 1.40 16.96
C SER A 68 -17.94 1.78 16.96
N GLY A 69 -18.75 0.98 16.27
CA GLY A 69 -20.20 1.15 16.23
C GLY A 69 -20.92 -0.13 15.84
N GLU A 70 -22.16 0.02 15.43
CA GLU A 70 -23.00 -1.04 14.86
C GLU A 70 -23.23 -0.76 13.38
N SER A 71 -23.41 -1.81 12.58
CA SER A 71 -23.71 -1.73 11.15
C SER A 71 -25.17 -1.31 10.90
N ILE A 72 -25.52 -0.11 11.34
CA ILE A 72 -26.81 0.54 11.15
C ILE A 72 -26.58 1.73 10.20
N PRO A 73 -27.57 2.13 9.37
CA PRO A 73 -27.44 3.31 8.53
C PRO A 73 -26.96 4.54 9.32
N LEU A 74 -25.78 5.04 8.93
CA LEU A 74 -25.07 6.08 9.67
C LEU A 74 -25.74 7.47 9.59
N GLY A 75 -26.63 7.70 8.62
CA GLY A 75 -27.24 9.02 8.39
C GLY A 75 -26.23 10.10 7.96
N ILE A 76 -25.13 9.69 7.31
CA ILE A 76 -24.05 10.57 6.85
C ILE A 76 -24.34 11.05 5.42
N ARG A 77 -24.08 12.34 5.18
CA ARG A 77 -24.08 12.96 3.86
C ARG A 77 -22.62 13.08 3.40
N PHE A 78 -22.31 12.51 2.24
CA PHE A 78 -20.99 12.56 1.64
C PHE A 78 -20.92 13.63 0.56
N ASN A 79 -19.71 14.10 0.26
CA ASN A 79 -19.48 15.04 -0.83
C ASN A 79 -19.91 14.39 -2.17
N PRO A 80 -20.91 14.93 -2.88
CA PRO A 80 -21.31 14.40 -4.18
C PRO A 80 -20.30 14.88 -5.24
N GLN A 81 -19.12 14.28 -5.28
CA GLN A 81 -18.26 14.38 -6.46
C GLN A 81 -18.75 13.33 -7.45
N THR A 82 -19.52 13.82 -8.43
CA THR A 82 -19.93 13.19 -9.69
C THR A 82 -19.61 11.71 -9.85
N SER A 83 -20.66 10.89 -9.78
CA SER A 83 -20.75 9.60 -10.44
C SER A 83 -20.25 9.71 -11.90
N SER A 84 -19.00 9.37 -12.16
CA SER A 84 -18.51 9.12 -13.52
C SER A 84 -17.90 7.72 -13.56
N ASN A 85 -18.72 6.78 -14.05
CA ASN A 85 -18.34 5.43 -14.49
C ASN A 85 -17.50 4.58 -13.53
N GLN A 86 -18.19 3.95 -12.58
CA GLN A 86 -17.72 2.70 -11.99
C GLN A 86 -17.88 1.55 -13.00
N SER A 87 -16.87 1.38 -13.87
CA SER A 87 -16.45 0.03 -14.17
C SER A 87 -15.95 -0.57 -12.87
N LYS A 88 -16.72 -1.50 -12.30
CA LYS A 88 -16.29 -2.46 -11.29
C LYS A 88 -14.80 -2.78 -11.50
N PRO A 89 -13.89 -2.40 -10.58
CA PRO A 89 -12.57 -3.01 -10.60
C PRO A 89 -12.83 -4.45 -10.21
N SER A 90 -12.87 -5.33 -11.21
CA SER A 90 -12.64 -6.73 -11.01
C SER A 90 -11.28 -6.83 -10.32
N ILE A 91 -11.29 -7.06 -9.02
CA ILE A 91 -10.11 -7.46 -8.28
C ILE A 91 -9.77 -8.86 -8.80
N SER A 92 -9.06 -8.91 -9.93
CA SER A 92 -7.90 -9.77 -9.98
C SER A 92 -7.00 -9.28 -8.86
N VAL A 93 -6.42 -10.18 -8.09
CA VAL A 93 -5.39 -9.83 -7.12
C VAL A 93 -4.20 -9.27 -7.91
N SER A 94 -4.26 -7.99 -8.27
CA SER A 94 -3.12 -7.22 -8.73
C SER A 94 -2.34 -6.93 -7.47
N ASN A 95 -1.29 -7.73 -7.28
CA ASN A 95 -0.20 -7.44 -6.37
C ASN A 95 0.05 -5.93 -6.39
N SER A 96 -0.13 -5.27 -5.24
CA SER A 96 0.06 -3.83 -5.11
C SER A 96 1.55 -3.54 -5.26
N GLU A 97 2.01 -3.49 -6.50
CA GLU A 97 3.38 -3.15 -6.84
C GLU A 97 3.56 -1.66 -6.55
N VAL A 98 3.92 -1.37 -5.31
CA VAL A 98 4.33 -0.03 -4.88
C VAL A 98 5.72 0.19 -5.45
N ALA A 99 5.79 0.76 -6.65
CA ALA A 99 7.03 1.24 -7.23
C ALA A 99 7.51 2.48 -6.46
N VAL A 100 8.39 2.27 -5.47
CA VAL A 100 9.06 3.37 -4.76
C VAL A 100 10.13 3.95 -5.69
N ILE A 101 9.74 4.91 -6.55
CA ILE A 101 10.64 5.52 -7.55
C ILE A 101 11.51 6.66 -7.01
N ASP A 102 11.18 7.20 -5.82
CA ASP A 102 11.86 8.35 -5.24
C ASP A 102 12.54 7.98 -3.91
N ILE A 103 13.76 7.44 -4.02
CA ILE A 103 14.68 7.34 -2.88
C ILE A 103 15.62 8.55 -2.95
N LYS A 104 15.36 9.59 -2.15
CA LYS A 104 16.33 10.67 -1.92
C LYS A 104 17.54 10.12 -1.15
N MET A 105 18.48 9.52 -1.87
CA MET A 105 19.79 9.15 -1.30
C MET A 105 20.79 10.28 -1.55
N PRO A 106 21.38 10.89 -0.51
CA PRO A 106 22.44 11.86 -0.69
C PRO A 106 23.67 11.19 -1.32
N PHE A 107 24.50 11.97 -2.02
CA PHE A 107 25.67 11.47 -2.76
C PHE A 107 26.57 10.55 -1.92
N GLY A 108 26.80 10.88 -0.64
CA GLY A 108 27.58 10.04 0.26
C GLY A 108 27.00 8.63 0.46
N SER A 109 25.69 8.49 0.65
CA SER A 109 25.02 7.19 0.80
C SER A 109 25.11 6.35 -0.48
N MET A 110 25.05 7.02 -1.64
CA MET A 110 25.22 6.36 -2.94
C MET A 110 26.64 5.80 -3.12
N VAL A 111 27.67 6.56 -2.73
CA VAL A 111 29.07 6.15 -2.83
C VAL A 111 29.38 5.01 -1.87
N VAL A 112 28.93 5.09 -0.62
CA VAL A 112 29.16 4.03 0.37
C VAL A 112 28.55 2.71 -0.08
N PHE A 113 27.38 2.75 -0.72
CA PHE A 113 26.79 1.56 -1.33
C PHE A 113 27.73 0.97 -2.39
N MET A 114 28.14 1.77 -3.38
CA MET A 114 29.05 1.32 -4.45
C MET A 114 30.36 0.73 -3.91
N VAL A 115 30.96 1.36 -2.90
CA VAL A 115 32.20 0.88 -2.28
C VAL A 115 31.98 -0.44 -1.55
N LYS A 116 30.86 -0.62 -0.85
CA LYS A 116 30.52 -1.89 -0.20
C LYS A 116 30.37 -3.03 -1.21
N TRP A 117 29.74 -2.77 -2.35
CA TRP A 117 29.64 -3.76 -3.43
C TRP A 117 31.00 -4.12 -4.03
N ALA A 118 31.86 -3.13 -4.26
CA ALA A 118 33.20 -3.37 -4.81
C ALA A 118 34.05 -4.24 -3.86
N ILE A 119 34.04 -3.94 -2.56
CA ILE A 119 34.78 -4.73 -1.56
C ILE A 119 34.20 -6.15 -1.44
N ALA A 120 32.88 -6.30 -1.51
CA ALA A 120 32.21 -7.59 -1.48
C ALA A 120 32.53 -8.48 -2.70
N ALA A 121 32.96 -7.91 -3.82
CA ALA A 121 33.37 -8.65 -5.02
C ALA A 121 34.80 -9.23 -4.92
N ILE A 122 35.64 -8.74 -4.02
CA ILE A 122 37.05 -9.16 -3.90
C ILE A 122 37.19 -10.69 -3.67
N PRO A 123 36.42 -11.32 -2.75
CA PRO A 123 36.47 -12.76 -2.56
C PRO A 123 36.14 -13.57 -3.83
N ALA A 124 35.19 -13.08 -4.63
CA ALA A 124 34.81 -13.73 -5.88
C ALA A 124 35.94 -13.67 -6.92
N PHE A 125 36.64 -12.54 -7.02
CA PHE A 125 37.79 -12.40 -7.92
C PHE A 125 38.95 -13.34 -7.55
N ILE A 126 39.19 -13.56 -6.25
CA ILE A 126 40.22 -14.50 -5.80
C ILE A 126 39.88 -15.92 -6.25
N ILE A 127 38.63 -16.35 -6.06
CA ILE A 127 38.17 -17.68 -6.49
C ILE A 127 38.25 -17.81 -8.02
N LEU A 128 37.83 -16.77 -8.75
CA LEU A 128 37.86 -16.74 -10.20
C LEU A 128 39.29 -16.83 -10.75
N PHE A 129 40.26 -16.19 -10.10
CA PHE A 129 41.67 -16.27 -10.46
C PHE A 129 42.18 -17.72 -10.37
N PHE A 130 41.93 -18.41 -9.26
CA PHE A 130 42.32 -19.81 -9.10
C PHE A 130 41.64 -20.72 -10.14
N LEU A 131 40.35 -20.51 -10.39
CA LEU A 131 39.61 -21.28 -11.37
C LEU A 131 40.19 -21.05 -12.77
N PHE A 132 40.49 -19.81 -13.13
CA PHE A 132 41.10 -19.47 -14.41
C PHE A 132 42.47 -20.11 -14.59
N THR A 133 43.36 -20.02 -13.60
CA THR A 133 44.68 -20.68 -13.64
C THR A 133 44.55 -22.20 -13.75
N PHE A 134 43.62 -22.80 -13.01
CA PHE A 134 43.37 -24.25 -13.06
C PHE A 134 42.91 -24.70 -14.46
N PHE A 135 41.92 -24.01 -15.03
CA PHE A 135 41.41 -24.31 -16.36
C PHE A 135 42.47 -24.09 -17.45
N MET A 136 43.20 -22.98 -17.38
CA MET A 136 44.23 -22.68 -18.38
C MET A 136 45.43 -23.62 -18.26
N GLY A 137 45.80 -24.03 -17.05
CA GLY A 137 46.84 -25.05 -16.83
C GLY A 137 46.44 -26.41 -17.40
N LEU A 138 45.19 -26.83 -17.21
CA LEU A 138 44.67 -28.07 -17.78
C LEU A 138 44.64 -28.03 -19.32
N LEU A 139 44.10 -26.94 -19.90
CA LEU A 139 44.07 -26.75 -21.34
C LEU A 139 45.47 -26.68 -21.95
N GLY A 140 46.38 -25.92 -21.33
CA GLY A 140 47.76 -25.76 -21.78
C GLY A 140 48.53 -27.08 -21.75
N SER A 141 48.36 -27.89 -20.70
CA SER A 141 48.97 -29.23 -20.63
C SER A 141 48.43 -30.17 -21.70
N PHE A 142 47.12 -30.12 -21.97
CA PHE A 142 46.50 -30.95 -23.01
C PHE A 142 47.01 -30.56 -24.41
N ILE A 143 47.09 -29.27 -24.70
CA ILE A 143 47.61 -28.75 -25.98
C ILE A 143 49.09 -29.07 -26.14
N ALA A 144 49.91 -28.95 -25.09
CA ALA A 144 51.34 -29.25 -25.15
C ALA A 144 51.66 -30.75 -25.28
N SER A 145 50.69 -31.63 -24.98
CA SER A 145 50.84 -33.09 -25.05
C SER A 145 50.47 -33.71 -26.41
N GLN A 146 49.94 -32.92 -27.35
CA GLN A 146 49.56 -33.30 -28.72
C GLN A 146 50.57 -32.75 -29.73
#